data_AF-A0A151UC17-F1
#
_entry.id   AF-A0A151UC17-F1
#
_cell.length_a   1.000
_cell.length_b   1.000
_cell.length_c   1.000
_cell.angle_alpha   90.00
_cell.angle_beta   90.00
_cell.angle_gamma   90.00
#
_symmetry.space_group_name_H-M   'P 1'
#
loop_
_entity.id
_entity.type
_entity.pdbx_description
1 polymer ?
#
loop_
_entity_poly.entity_id
_entity_poly.type
_entity_poly.pdbx_seq_one_letter_code
_entity_poly.pdbx_strand_id
1 'polypeptide(L)'
;MIAWQRNFRNVICVSDSLNAINLVLGSREPFHRYAVLVTEIKDLLGREWRMSLVHSLREGNQCADFLSKWGPNCRNELVIIDDIPVGLQPLLQADSSGILFRRV
;
A
#
# COMPACT_ATOMS: atom_id res chain seq x y z
N MET A 1 4.87 2.30 10.86
CA MET A 1 4.83 2.69 9.43
C MET A 1 5.99 3.63 9.11
N ILE A 2 6.79 3.29 8.10
CA ILE A 2 8.01 4.01 7.71
C ILE A 2 7.73 5.45 7.26
N ALA A 3 6.65 5.69 6.51
CA ALA A 3 6.35 7.04 6.03
C ALA A 3 6.12 8.03 7.19
N TRP A 4 5.40 7.59 8.23
CA TRP A 4 5.24 8.39 9.46
C TRP A 4 6.57 8.67 10.15
N GLN A 5 7.42 7.64 10.31
CA GLN A 5 8.74 7.72 10.95
C GLN A 5 9.69 8.65 10.18
N ARG A 6 9.60 8.67 8.84
CA ARG A 6 10.34 9.58 7.96
C ARG A 6 9.72 10.99 7.85
N ASN A 7 8.76 11.33 8.72
CA ASN A 7 8.10 12.63 8.79
C ASN A 7 7.32 13.05 7.52
N PHE A 8 6.87 12.09 6.70
CA PHE A 8 5.89 12.40 5.67
C PHE A 8 4.54 12.72 6.32
N ARG A 9 3.91 13.82 5.89
CA ARG A 9 2.65 14.32 6.45
C ARG A 9 1.56 14.55 5.40
N ASN A 10 1.87 14.33 4.12
CA ASN A 10 0.90 14.36 3.03
C ASN A 10 1.13 13.12 2.17
N VAL A 11 0.26 12.12 2.29
CA VAL A 11 0.46 10.79 1.71
C VAL A 11 -0.81 10.30 1.03
N ILE A 12 -0.65 9.76 -0.18
CA ILE A 12 -1.71 8.99 -0.84
C ILE A 12 -1.29 7.52 -0.76
N CYS A 13 -2.13 6.70 -0.11
CA CYS A 13 -1.97 5.26 -0.08
C CYS A 13 -2.86 4.66 -1.17
N VAL A 14 -2.25 3.93 -2.11
CA VAL A 14 -2.95 3.26 -3.21
C VAL A 14 -2.97 1.76 -2.95
N SER A 15 -4.14 1.14 -3.10
CA SER A 15 -4.32 -0.30 -2.97
C SER A 15 -5.21 -0.84 -4.09
N ASP A 16 -4.95 -2.06 -4.54
CA ASP A 16 -5.77 -2.79 -5.51
C ASP A 16 -6.83 -3.70 -4.86
N SER A 17 -6.85 -3.75 -3.53
CA SER A 17 -7.83 -4.53 -2.78
C SER A 17 -8.99 -3.63 -2.32
N LEU A 18 -10.03 -3.54 -3.14
CA LEU A 18 -11.25 -2.83 -2.77
C LEU A 18 -11.86 -3.38 -1.46
N ASN A 19 -11.76 -4.69 -1.25
CA ASN A 19 -12.22 -5.34 -0.01
C ASN A 19 -11.44 -4.84 1.21
N ALA A 20 -10.12 -4.72 1.13
CA ALA A 20 -9.31 -4.19 2.22
C ALA A 20 -9.62 -2.71 2.50
N ILE A 21 -9.80 -1.90 1.44
CA ILE A 21 -10.18 -0.49 1.58
C ILE A 21 -11.53 -0.38 2.28
N ASN A 22 -12.55 -1.12 1.83
CA ASN A 22 -13.89 -1.10 2.42
C ASN A 22 -13.87 -1.57 3.88
N LEU A 23 -13.08 -2.59 4.21
CA LEU A 23 -12.95 -3.08 5.58
C LEU A 23 -12.31 -2.03 6.51
N VAL A 24 -11.29 -1.32 6.02
CA VAL A 24 -10.58 -0.29 6.78
C VAL A 24 -11.41 0.99 6.92
N LEU A 25 -12.16 1.38 5.89
CA LEU A 25 -13.00 2.59 5.90
C LEU A 25 -14.39 2.36 6.53
N GLY A 26 -14.87 1.12 6.59
CA GLY A 26 -16.16 0.74 7.17
C GLY A 26 -16.22 0.86 8.69
N SER A 27 -17.29 0.38 9.31
CA SER A 27 -17.42 0.34 10.78
C SER A 27 -16.39 -0.60 11.42
N ARG A 28 -16.05 -0.34 12.70
CA ARG A 28 -15.22 -1.27 13.49
C ARG A 28 -16.07 -2.49 13.83
N GLU A 29 -15.65 -3.67 13.38
CA GLU A 29 -16.29 -4.95 13.71
C GLU A 29 -15.39 -5.74 14.67
N PRO A 30 -15.72 -5.78 15.97
CA PRO A 30 -14.82 -6.36 16.98
C PRO A 30 -14.63 -7.88 16.85
N PHE A 31 -15.55 -8.58 16.18
CA PHE A 31 -15.50 -10.03 16.00
C PHE A 31 -14.93 -10.46 14.64
N HIS A 32 -14.49 -9.52 13.81
CA HIS A 32 -13.88 -9.83 12.53
C HIS A 32 -12.52 -10.53 12.73
N ARG A 33 -12.17 -11.51 11.90
CA ARG A 33 -10.88 -12.24 11.99
C ARG A 33 -9.67 -11.31 12.01
N TYR A 34 -9.77 -10.17 11.33
CA TYR A 34 -8.72 -9.15 11.24
C TYR A 34 -8.99 -7.91 12.11
N ALA A 35 -9.87 -7.97 13.11
CA ALA A 35 -10.31 -6.80 13.89
C ALA A 35 -9.14 -6.01 14.52
N VAL A 36 -8.13 -6.71 15.03
CA VAL A 36 -6.93 -6.08 15.61
C VAL A 36 -6.16 -5.31 14.53
N LEU A 37 -5.82 -5.96 13.42
CA LEU A 37 -5.10 -5.33 12.30
C LEU A 37 -5.87 -4.15 11.69
N VAL A 38 -7.18 -4.28 11.53
CA VAL A 38 -8.04 -3.20 11.01
C VAL A 38 -8.06 -2.01 11.97
N THR A 39 -8.09 -2.26 13.28
CA THR A 39 -8.00 -1.21 14.30
C THR A 39 -6.66 -0.49 14.22
N GLU A 40 -5.55 -1.22 14.15
CA GLU A 40 -4.21 -0.64 14.03
C GLU A 40 -4.04 0.21 12.76
N ILE A 41 -4.58 -0.26 11.63
CA ILE A 41 -4.59 0.53 10.39
C ILE A 41 -5.42 1.80 10.59
N LYS A 42 -6.64 1.70 11.13
CA LYS A 42 -7.49 2.89 11.38
C LYS A 42 -6.81 3.91 12.30
N ASP A 43 -6.15 3.46 13.37
CA ASP A 43 -5.43 4.34 14.29
C ASP A 43 -4.24 5.02 13.60
N LEU A 44 -3.56 4.31 12.69
CA LEU A 44 -2.50 4.85 11.85
C LEU A 44 -3.03 5.88 10.83
N LEU A 45 -4.19 5.62 10.23
CA LEU A 45 -4.85 6.57 9.32
C LEU A 45 -5.29 7.84 10.06
N GLY A 46 -5.69 7.71 11.33
CA GLY A 46 -6.16 8.81 12.18
C GLY A 46 -5.06 9.62 12.88
N ARG A 47 -3.77 9.37 12.61
CA ARG A 47 -2.67 10.19 13.13
C ARG A 47 -2.73 11.62 12.58
N GLU A 48 -1.92 12.51 13.16
CA GLU A 48 -1.77 13.89 12.70
C GLU A 48 -0.98 14.00 11.38
N TRP A 49 -1.60 13.55 10.29
CA TRP A 49 -1.13 13.71 8.91
C TRP A 49 -2.29 13.74 7.93
N ARG A 50 -2.08 14.36 6.78
CA ARG A 50 -3.02 14.31 5.65
C ARG A 50 -2.76 13.01 4.90
N MET A 51 -3.74 12.10 4.94
CA MET A 51 -3.64 10.84 4.25
C MET A 51 -4.96 10.49 3.54
N SER A 52 -4.86 10.02 2.30
CA SER A 52 -5.98 9.43 1.56
C SER A 52 -5.69 7.98 1.21
N LEU A 53 -6.70 7.13 1.33
CA LEU A 53 -6.66 5.74 0.87
C LEU A 53 -7.49 5.62 -0.40
N VAL A 54 -6.86 5.23 -1.51
CA VAL A 54 -7.45 5.23 -2.84
C VAL A 54 -7.33 3.85 -3.49
N HIS A 55 -8.37 3.47 -4.21
CA HIS A 55 -8.39 2.24 -4.99
C HIS A 55 -7.77 2.44 -6.38
N SER A 56 -6.89 1.52 -6.78
CA SER A 56 -6.43 1.37 -8.17
C SER A 56 -6.81 -0.02 -8.70
N LEU A 57 -6.83 -0.21 -10.01
CA LEU A 57 -6.88 -1.57 -10.56
C LEU A 57 -5.55 -2.28 -10.32
N ARG A 58 -5.57 -3.62 -10.29
CA ARG A 58 -4.36 -4.43 -10.07
C ARG A 58 -3.29 -4.14 -11.11
N GLU A 59 -3.71 -3.93 -12.36
CA GLU A 59 -2.85 -3.55 -13.48
C GLU A 59 -2.15 -2.23 -13.21
N GLY A 60 -2.81 -1.30 -12.53
CA GLY A 60 -2.25 -0.01 -12.10
C GLY A 60 -1.51 -0.02 -10.77
N ASN A 61 -1.28 -1.20 -10.18
CA ASN A 61 -0.55 -1.33 -8.93
C ASN A 61 0.62 -2.34 -9.05
N GLN A 62 1.19 -2.44 -10.25
CA GLN A 62 2.21 -3.45 -10.60
C GLN A 62 3.47 -3.38 -9.73
N CYS A 63 3.93 -2.19 -9.36
CA CYS A 63 5.08 -2.03 -8.46
C CYS A 63 4.80 -2.69 -7.10
N ALA A 64 3.63 -2.43 -6.51
CA ALA A 64 3.23 -3.02 -5.24
C ALA A 64 2.99 -4.54 -5.36
N ASP A 65 2.37 -5.00 -6.45
CA ASP A 65 2.16 -6.43 -6.72
C ASP A 65 3.49 -7.19 -6.85
N PHE A 66 4.46 -6.62 -7.58
CA PHE A 66 5.82 -7.18 -7.68
C PHE A 66 6.47 -7.29 -6.30
N LEU A 67 6.45 -6.22 -5.51
CA LEU A 67 7.03 -6.21 -4.18
C LEU A 67 6.35 -7.19 -3.22
N SER A 68 5.03 -7.35 -3.33
CA SER A 68 4.27 -8.32 -2.51
C SER A 68 4.68 -9.78 -2.78
N LYS A 69 5.03 -10.10 -4.04
CA LYS A 69 5.52 -11.42 -4.46
C LYS A 69 6.99 -11.63 -4.14
N TRP A 70 7.77 -10.55 -4.12
CA TRP A 70 9.19 -10.60 -3.79
C TRP A 70 9.44 -10.69 -2.28
N GLY A 71 8.61 -10.04 -1.46
CA GLY A 71 8.73 -9.97 0.00
C GLY A 71 9.00 -11.30 0.71
N PRO A 72 8.26 -12.40 0.41
CA PRO A 72 8.51 -13.71 1.03
C PRO A 72 9.93 -14.25 0.85
N ASN A 73 10.65 -13.82 -0.18
CA ASN A 73 12.04 -14.26 -0.45
C ASN A 73 13.08 -13.52 0.42
N CYS A 74 12.69 -12.44 1.10
CA CYS A 74 13.61 -11.57 1.82
C CYS A 74 14.06 -12.08 3.19
N ARG A 75 13.38 -13.10 3.75
CA ARG A 75 13.64 -13.72 5.06
C ARG A 75 13.71 -12.77 6.27
N ASN A 76 13.29 -11.52 6.10
CA ASN A 76 13.30 -10.47 7.14
C ASN A 76 11.88 -9.90 7.31
N GLU A 77 11.56 -9.46 8.52
CA GLU A 77 10.26 -8.84 8.84
C GLU A 77 10.07 -7.50 8.12
N LEU A 78 11.16 -6.76 7.91
CA LEU A 78 11.17 -5.51 7.16
C LEU A 78 12.43 -5.40 6.31
N VAL A 79 12.25 -5.02 5.04
CA VAL A 79 13.34 -4.68 4.13
C VAL A 79 13.12 -3.28 3.59
N ILE A 80 14.14 -2.44 3.76
CA ILE A 80 14.25 -1.15 3.06
C ILE A 80 15.05 -1.39 1.79
N ILE A 81 14.45 -1.09 0.65
CA ILE A 81 15.08 -1.25 -0.66
C ILE A 81 15.74 0.08 -1.01
N ASP A 82 17.06 0.14 -0.86
CA ASP A 82 17.85 1.31 -1.24
C ASP A 82 18.30 1.24 -2.72
N ASP A 83 18.55 0.02 -3.22
CA ASP A 83 18.86 -0.25 -4.64
C ASP A 83 17.68 -0.91 -5.35
N ILE A 84 17.27 -0.35 -6.50
CA ILE A 84 16.10 -0.82 -7.26
C ILE A 84 16.38 -2.24 -7.81
N PRO A 85 15.56 -3.26 -7.47
CA PRO A 85 15.68 -4.59 -8.06
C PRO A 85 15.46 -4.53 -9.57
N VAL A 86 16.25 -5.29 -10.33
CA VAL A 86 16.19 -5.29 -11.81
C VAL A 86 14.77 -5.52 -12.34
N GLY A 87 13.99 -6.41 -11.70
CA GLY A 87 12.59 -6.68 -12.09
C GLY A 87 11.60 -5.55 -11.79
N LEU A 88 11.93 -4.63 -10.86
CA LEU A 88 11.08 -3.51 -10.49
C LEU A 88 11.31 -2.27 -11.36
N GLN A 89 12.52 -2.11 -11.90
CA GLN A 89 12.92 -0.95 -12.72
C GLN A 89 11.95 -0.63 -13.88
N PRO A 90 11.54 -1.57 -14.75
CA PRO A 90 10.60 -1.26 -15.83
C PRO A 90 9.20 -0.87 -15.30
N LEU A 91 8.78 -1.44 -14.17
CA LEU A 91 7.48 -1.12 -13.56
C LEU A 91 7.48 0.30 -12.99
N LEU A 92 8.56 0.71 -12.33
CA LEU A 92 8.73 2.08 -11.83
C LEU A 92 8.78 3.11 -12.96
N GLN A 93 9.43 2.78 -14.08
CA GLN A 93 9.45 3.66 -15.26
C GLN A 93 8.05 3.86 -15.83
N ALA A 94 7.26 2.79 -15.96
CA ALA A 94 5.88 2.85 -16.40
C ALA A 94 4.99 3.68 -15.45
N ASP A 95 5.15 3.48 -14.14
CA ASP A 95 4.41 4.18 -13.09
C ASP A 95 4.74 5.68 -13.08
N SER A 96 6.03 6.05 -13.14
CA SER A 96 6.49 7.44 -13.20
C SER A 96 6.05 8.20 -14.45
N SER A 97 5.83 7.48 -15.56
CA SER A 97 5.35 8.04 -16.82
C SER A 97 3.84 8.32 -16.82
N GLY A 98 3.15 7.99 -15.72
CA GLY A 98 1.72 8.22 -15.57
C GLY A 98 0.88 7.37 -16.53
N ILE A 99 1.36 6.17 -16.89
CA ILE A 99 0.59 5.25 -17.74
C ILE A 99 -0.70 4.88 -17.01
N LEU A 100 -1.79 5.49 -17.46
CA LEU A 100 -3.12 5.22 -16.95
C LEU A 100 -3.55 3.86 -17.51
N PHE A 101 -3.64 2.86 -16.63
CA PHE A 101 -4.30 1.61 -16.96
C PHE A 101 -5.79 1.91 -17.18
N ARG A 102 -6.20 1.82 -18.45
CA ARG A 102 -7.58 2.08 -18.86
C ARG A 102 -8.48 1.08 -18.14
N ARG A 103 -9.51 1.57 -17.46
CA ARG A 103 -10.66 0.75 -17.06
C ARG A 103 -11.34 0.30 -18.35
N VAL A 104 -11.10 -0.93 -18.79
CA VAL A 104 -11.81 -1.55 -19.92
C VAL A 104 -13.01 -2.31 -19.38
#